data_AF-A0AAU9JGG5-F1
#
_entry.id   AF-A0AAU9JGG5-F1
#
_cell.length_a   1.000
_cell.length_b   1.000
_cell.length_c   1.000
_cell.angle_alpha   90.00
_cell.angle_beta   90.00
_cell.angle_gamma   90.00
#
_symmetry.space_group_name_H-M   'P 1'
#
loop_
_entity.id
_entity.type
_entity.pdbx_description
1 polymer ?
#
loop_
_entity_poly.entity_id
_entity_poly.type
_entity_poly.pdbx_seq_one_letter_code
_entity_poly.pdbx_strand_id
1 'polypeptide(L)'
;MIVHHDLPENNWGETFKTVLEAPESYLKIPMVFYSGLGRSFNQQIFPDNSVHIGISSLAFHFLPRPFCAFDHIFVSSSSDLALKSQASKTAHNYLVNLLTLRHKELVPSGRLLIVFPTETIGNLFPSIILQTVNENMHAKGVINEEEKRNVTIPVYARNDEELRRTLEEVGNLYRVIEWKKADDESRPTEENREELYESLKVLAVSHLEAILKKVVKREVGPVVEEYKKEVEKVLGEIPFTSFPTFHLVVLEKILN
;
A
#
# COMPACT_ATOMS: atom_id res chain seq x y z
N MET A 1 -16.45 -15.45 11.26
CA MET A 1 -15.49 -15.91 10.24
C MET A 1 -14.66 -14.70 9.80
N ILE A 2 -13.35 -14.87 9.68
CA ILE A 2 -12.41 -13.87 9.16
C ILE A 2 -11.93 -14.35 7.79
N VAL A 3 -11.87 -13.46 6.81
CA VAL A 3 -11.33 -13.78 5.49
C VAL A 3 -10.14 -12.89 5.24
N HIS A 4 -8.96 -13.49 5.17
CA HIS A 4 -7.76 -12.83 4.70
C HIS A 4 -7.84 -12.78 3.18
N HIS A 5 -7.67 -11.60 2.60
CA HIS A 5 -7.78 -11.39 1.16
C HIS A 5 -6.51 -10.74 0.63
N ASP A 6 -5.97 -11.30 -0.44
CA ASP A 6 -4.86 -10.75 -1.19
C ASP A 6 -4.87 -11.31 -2.63
N LEU A 7 -3.89 -10.95 -3.45
CA LEU A 7 -3.66 -11.53 -4.76
C LEU A 7 -3.34 -13.04 -4.67
N PRO A 8 -3.57 -13.80 -5.76
CA PRO A 8 -3.19 -15.21 -5.83
C PRO A 8 -1.72 -15.47 -5.52
N GLU A 9 -0.84 -14.54 -5.87
CA GLU A 9 0.60 -14.63 -5.71
C GLU A 9 1.09 -14.39 -4.27
N ASN A 10 0.20 -13.99 -3.35
CA ASN A 10 0.55 -13.84 -1.95
C ASN A 10 1.09 -15.17 -1.36
N ASN A 11 2.00 -15.07 -0.40
CA ASN A 11 2.49 -16.24 0.33
C ASN A 11 1.49 -16.68 1.39
N TRP A 12 0.39 -17.30 0.94
CA TRP A 12 -0.69 -17.82 1.79
C TRP A 12 -0.19 -18.81 2.85
N GLY A 13 0.84 -19.61 2.53
CA GLY A 13 1.44 -20.54 3.48
C GLY A 13 2.02 -19.82 4.70
N GLU A 14 2.74 -18.72 4.47
CA GLU A 14 3.28 -17.90 5.56
C GLU A 14 2.17 -17.17 6.32
N THR A 15 1.19 -16.59 5.60
CA THR A 15 0.03 -15.95 6.24
C THR A 15 -0.68 -16.89 7.22
N PHE A 16 -0.92 -18.14 6.84
CA PHE A 16 -1.60 -19.10 7.71
C PHE A 16 -0.73 -19.57 8.88
N LYS A 17 0.59 -19.71 8.69
CA LYS A 17 1.51 -19.96 9.82
C LYS A 17 1.47 -18.81 10.81
N THR A 18 1.54 -17.56 10.35
CA THR A 18 1.42 -16.38 11.23
C THR A 18 0.12 -16.42 12.03
N VAL A 19 -1.02 -16.72 11.38
CA VAL A 19 -2.31 -16.84 12.08
C VAL A 19 -2.29 -17.96 13.13
N LEU A 20 -1.63 -19.09 12.87
CA LEU A 20 -1.59 -20.23 13.78
C LEU A 20 -0.62 -20.02 14.95
N GLU A 21 0.50 -19.34 14.72
CA GLU A 21 1.65 -19.31 15.63
C GLU A 21 1.80 -17.97 16.37
N ALA A 22 1.20 -16.88 15.86
CA ALA A 22 1.35 -15.57 16.48
C ALA A 22 0.83 -15.56 17.92
N PRO A 23 1.60 -15.02 18.89
CA PRO A 23 1.14 -14.88 20.26
C PRO A 23 -0.18 -14.12 20.33
N GLU A 24 -0.34 -13.02 19.61
CA GLU A 24 -1.58 -12.22 19.65
C GLU A 24 -2.63 -12.67 18.62
N SER A 25 -2.57 -13.92 18.16
CA SER A 25 -3.55 -14.44 17.22
C SER A 25 -4.97 -14.41 17.78
N TYR A 26 -5.90 -13.96 16.95
CA TYR A 26 -7.33 -14.01 17.25
C TYR A 26 -7.86 -15.44 17.45
N LEU A 27 -7.09 -16.48 17.09
CA LEU A 27 -7.45 -17.88 17.35
C LEU A 27 -7.49 -18.25 18.83
N LYS A 28 -6.93 -17.39 19.70
CA LYS A 28 -7.14 -17.49 21.16
C LYS A 28 -8.60 -17.28 21.57
N ILE A 29 -9.40 -16.63 20.72
CA ILE A 29 -10.83 -16.43 20.95
C ILE A 29 -11.60 -17.67 20.49
N PRO A 30 -12.48 -18.26 21.34
CA PRO A 30 -13.23 -19.45 20.96
C PRO A 30 -14.17 -19.17 19.77
N MET A 31 -14.39 -20.20 18.94
CA MET A 31 -15.31 -20.17 17.80
C MET A 31 -14.96 -19.13 16.71
N VAL A 32 -13.69 -18.73 16.60
CA VAL A 32 -13.18 -17.94 15.48
C VAL A 32 -12.62 -18.86 14.40
N PHE A 33 -13.11 -18.68 13.17
CA PHE A 33 -12.67 -19.41 11.98
C PHE A 33 -12.10 -18.44 10.97
N TYR A 34 -11.11 -18.88 10.19
CA TYR A 34 -10.49 -18.08 9.14
C TYR A 34 -10.41 -18.81 7.79
N SER A 35 -10.23 -18.04 6.72
CA SER A 35 -9.98 -18.53 5.37
C SER A 35 -9.12 -17.53 4.59
N GLY A 36 -8.57 -17.97 3.45
CA GLY A 36 -7.88 -17.10 2.49
C GLY A 36 -8.68 -16.93 1.20
N LEU A 37 -8.60 -15.75 0.59
CA LEU A 37 -9.23 -15.40 -0.67
C LEU A 37 -8.22 -14.75 -1.62
N GLY A 38 -7.70 -15.53 -2.56
CA GLY A 38 -6.73 -15.11 -3.58
C GLY A 38 -7.39 -14.48 -4.80
N ARG A 39 -7.89 -13.25 -4.71
CA ARG A 39 -8.51 -12.52 -5.83
C ARG A 39 -8.08 -11.06 -5.79
N SER A 40 -8.10 -10.36 -6.92
CA SER A 40 -7.90 -8.91 -6.89
C SER A 40 -9.12 -8.22 -6.27
N PHE A 41 -8.91 -7.24 -5.38
CA PHE A 41 -9.99 -6.40 -4.84
C PHE A 41 -10.57 -5.41 -5.87
N ASN A 42 -9.96 -5.31 -7.06
CA ASN A 42 -10.45 -4.45 -8.16
C ASN A 42 -11.73 -4.97 -8.83
N GLN A 43 -12.22 -6.11 -8.35
CA GLN A 43 -13.50 -6.73 -8.70
C GLN A 43 -14.28 -7.00 -7.41
N GLN A 44 -15.52 -7.43 -7.55
CA GLN A 44 -16.30 -7.94 -6.43
C GLN A 44 -15.72 -9.29 -5.97
N ILE A 45 -15.46 -9.41 -4.68
CA ILE A 45 -14.79 -10.54 -4.04
C ILE A 45 -15.68 -11.27 -3.02
N PHE A 46 -16.76 -10.63 -2.58
CA PHE A 46 -17.78 -11.25 -1.73
C PHE A 46 -19.18 -11.14 -2.38
N PRO A 47 -20.13 -12.02 -2.03
CA PRO A 47 -21.53 -11.82 -2.36
C PRO A 47 -22.08 -10.49 -1.81
N ASP A 48 -23.19 -10.04 -2.37
CA ASP A 48 -23.88 -8.86 -1.87
C ASP A 48 -24.31 -9.07 -0.42
N ASN A 49 -24.13 -8.03 0.40
CA ASN A 49 -24.56 -8.00 1.81
C ASN A 49 -24.08 -9.20 2.64
N SER A 50 -22.80 -9.57 2.52
CA SER A 50 -22.21 -10.66 3.32
C SER A 50 -21.09 -10.21 4.27
N VAL A 51 -20.58 -8.99 4.12
CA VAL A 51 -19.45 -8.47 4.91
C VAL A 51 -19.96 -7.52 6.00
N HIS A 52 -19.67 -7.82 7.26
CA HIS A 52 -20.05 -6.97 8.39
C HIS A 52 -19.02 -5.86 8.64
N ILE A 53 -17.75 -6.24 8.62
CA ILE A 53 -16.61 -5.36 8.85
C ILE A 53 -15.57 -5.66 7.77
N GLY A 54 -15.23 -4.66 6.96
CA GLY A 54 -14.09 -4.67 6.07
C GLY A 54 -12.93 -3.89 6.68
N ILE A 55 -11.71 -4.41 6.57
CA ILE A 55 -10.49 -3.72 6.99
C ILE A 55 -9.53 -3.75 5.81
N SER A 56 -9.06 -2.57 5.40
CA SER A 56 -8.00 -2.43 4.41
C SER A 56 -6.91 -1.54 5.00
N SER A 57 -5.80 -2.15 5.41
CA SER A 57 -4.61 -1.41 5.83
C SER A 57 -3.60 -1.38 4.69
N LEU A 58 -3.20 -0.19 4.24
CA LEU A 58 -2.12 -0.01 3.26
C LEU A 58 -2.29 -0.84 1.97
N ALA A 59 -3.52 -0.93 1.45
CA ALA A 59 -3.81 -1.69 0.22
C ALA A 59 -4.45 -0.83 -0.89
N PHE A 60 -5.40 0.05 -0.54
CA PHE A 60 -6.19 0.79 -1.53
C PHE A 60 -5.42 1.91 -2.26
N HIS A 61 -4.15 2.11 -1.93
CA HIS A 61 -3.26 3.02 -2.63
C HIS A 61 -2.56 2.36 -3.84
N PHE A 62 -2.60 1.03 -3.97
CA PHE A 62 -2.08 0.33 -5.14
C PHE A 62 -3.00 0.51 -6.35
N LEU A 63 -2.39 0.84 -7.47
CA LEU A 63 -3.01 0.92 -8.77
C LEU A 63 -2.91 -0.43 -9.50
N PRO A 64 -3.90 -0.80 -10.33
CA PRO A 64 -3.85 -2.07 -11.07
C PRO A 64 -2.73 -2.14 -12.10
N ARG A 65 -2.23 -0.99 -12.55
CA ARG A 65 -1.12 -0.85 -13.49
C ARG A 65 -0.23 0.32 -13.11
N PRO A 66 1.09 0.24 -13.33
CA PRO A 66 2.00 1.35 -13.09
C PRO A 66 1.78 2.49 -14.09
N PHE A 67 2.01 3.72 -13.63
CA PHE A 67 2.24 4.87 -14.50
C PHE A 67 3.74 5.03 -14.65
N CYS A 68 4.29 4.72 -15.82
CA CYS A 68 5.73 4.80 -16.09
C CYS A 68 6.23 6.25 -16.03
N ALA A 69 6.57 6.70 -14.83
CA ALA A 69 7.35 7.91 -14.62
C ALA A 69 8.82 7.54 -14.86
N PHE A 70 9.37 7.98 -16.00
CA PHE A 70 10.75 7.64 -16.37
C PHE A 70 11.81 8.34 -15.52
N ASP A 71 11.41 9.33 -14.72
CA ASP A 71 12.26 10.15 -13.87
C ASP A 71 12.19 9.77 -12.38
N HIS A 72 11.10 9.16 -11.93
CA HIS A 72 10.87 8.80 -10.53
C HIS A 72 10.17 7.45 -10.38
N ILE A 73 10.49 6.70 -9.32
CA ILE A 73 9.83 5.41 -9.04
C ILE A 73 8.32 5.57 -8.77
N PHE A 74 7.93 6.67 -8.13
CA PHE A 74 6.54 7.01 -7.85
C PHE A 74 6.08 8.14 -8.75
N VAL A 75 4.92 7.95 -9.38
CA VAL A 75 4.37 8.94 -10.33
C VAL A 75 4.07 10.28 -9.67
N SER A 76 3.67 10.30 -8.39
CA SER A 76 3.41 11.54 -7.64
C SER A 76 4.64 12.45 -7.53
N SER A 77 5.84 11.87 -7.54
CA SER A 77 7.11 12.61 -7.50
C SER A 77 7.60 13.07 -8.88
N SER A 78 6.93 12.66 -9.98
CA SER A 78 7.38 13.00 -11.33
C SER A 78 7.37 14.51 -11.62
N SER A 79 8.33 14.93 -12.41
CA SER A 79 8.40 16.27 -13.01
C SER A 79 7.38 16.46 -14.14
N ASP A 80 6.86 15.36 -14.72
CA ASP A 80 5.81 15.41 -15.75
C ASP A 80 4.44 15.73 -15.11
N LEU A 81 4.03 17.00 -15.24
CA LEU A 81 2.76 17.49 -14.72
C LEU A 81 1.54 16.85 -15.40
N ALA A 82 1.64 16.51 -16.69
CA ALA A 82 0.55 15.87 -17.41
C ALA A 82 0.35 14.43 -16.93
N LEU A 83 1.45 13.70 -16.75
CA LEU A 83 1.44 12.35 -16.19
C LEU A 83 0.86 12.35 -14.77
N LYS A 84 1.28 13.28 -13.91
CA LYS A 84 0.71 13.43 -12.56
C LYS A 84 -0.78 13.70 -12.57
N SER A 85 -1.24 14.61 -13.42
CA SER A 85 -2.67 14.92 -13.56
C SER A 85 -3.47 13.69 -14.01
N GLN A 86 -2.92 12.93 -14.97
CA GLN A 86 -3.53 11.68 -15.44
C GLN A 86 -3.56 10.61 -14.34
N ALA A 87 -2.48 10.46 -13.58
CA ALA A 87 -2.39 9.52 -12.47
C ALA A 87 -3.39 9.87 -11.36
N SER A 88 -3.49 11.15 -10.96
CA SER A 88 -4.46 11.65 -10.00
C SER A 88 -5.89 11.30 -10.40
N LYS A 89 -6.30 11.66 -11.63
CA LYS A 89 -7.64 11.36 -12.16
C LYS A 89 -7.93 9.86 -12.17
N THR A 90 -6.93 9.07 -12.56
CA THR A 90 -7.08 7.61 -12.64
C THR A 90 -7.20 6.98 -11.25
N ALA A 91 -6.35 7.40 -10.31
CA ALA A 91 -6.38 6.96 -8.92
C ALA A 91 -7.70 7.31 -8.24
N HIS A 92 -8.24 8.50 -8.49
CA HIS A 92 -9.58 8.92 -8.05
C HIS A 92 -10.66 7.94 -8.53
N ASN A 93 -10.76 7.73 -9.85
CA ASN A 93 -11.75 6.82 -10.44
C ASN A 93 -11.62 5.38 -9.91
N TYR A 94 -10.38 4.90 -9.72
CA TYR A 94 -10.15 3.57 -9.15
C TYR A 94 -10.68 3.45 -7.72
N LEU A 95 -10.42 4.45 -6.88
CA LEU A 95 -10.90 4.41 -5.50
C LEU A 95 -12.43 4.52 -5.43
N VAL A 96 -13.06 5.37 -6.24
CA VAL A 96 -14.52 5.43 -6.36
C VAL A 96 -15.11 4.07 -6.74
N ASN A 97 -14.57 3.43 -7.78
CA ASN A 97 -15.02 2.11 -8.21
C ASN A 97 -14.81 1.05 -7.12
N LEU A 98 -13.65 1.08 -6.45
CA LEU A 98 -13.34 0.16 -5.37
C LEU A 98 -14.33 0.31 -4.20
N LEU A 99 -14.58 1.52 -3.73
CA LEU A 99 -15.55 1.79 -2.68
C LEU A 99 -16.96 1.38 -3.10
N THR A 100 -17.33 1.58 -4.37
CA THR A 100 -18.62 1.11 -4.91
C THR A 100 -18.75 -0.42 -4.85
N LEU A 101 -17.68 -1.16 -5.15
CA LEU A 101 -17.67 -2.62 -5.04
C LEU A 101 -17.80 -3.07 -3.58
N ARG A 102 -17.04 -2.45 -2.67
CA ARG A 102 -17.12 -2.76 -1.23
C ARG A 102 -18.50 -2.45 -0.66
N HIS A 103 -19.17 -1.41 -1.16
CA HIS A 103 -20.53 -1.07 -0.74
C HIS A 103 -21.52 -2.19 -1.03
N LYS A 104 -21.41 -2.85 -2.19
CA LYS A 104 -22.28 -3.99 -2.54
C LYS A 104 -22.09 -5.16 -1.56
N GLU A 105 -20.85 -5.42 -1.20
CA GLU A 105 -20.45 -6.55 -0.33
C GLU A 105 -20.84 -6.34 1.14
N LEU A 106 -20.84 -5.09 1.63
CA LEU A 106 -21.20 -4.79 3.01
C LEU A 106 -22.68 -5.04 3.29
N VAL A 107 -22.99 -5.60 4.45
CA VAL A 107 -24.36 -5.64 4.99
C VAL A 107 -24.88 -4.23 5.27
N PRO A 108 -26.21 -4.02 5.35
CA PRO A 108 -26.80 -2.86 6.01
C PRO A 108 -26.07 -2.46 7.30
N SER A 109 -25.67 -1.20 7.41
CA SER A 109 -24.89 -0.66 8.55
C SER A 109 -23.52 -1.33 8.76
N GLY A 110 -23.05 -2.12 7.79
CA GLY A 110 -21.70 -2.67 7.77
C GLY A 110 -20.65 -1.57 7.64
N ARG A 111 -19.45 -1.82 8.17
CA ARG A 111 -18.38 -0.81 8.25
C ARG A 111 -17.16 -1.21 7.45
N LEU A 112 -16.49 -0.22 6.88
CA LEU A 112 -15.23 -0.35 6.18
C LEU A 112 -14.21 0.59 6.81
N LEU A 113 -13.14 0.02 7.38
CA LEU A 113 -12.01 0.75 7.93
C LEU A 113 -10.88 0.74 6.91
N ILE A 114 -10.35 1.90 6.60
CA ILE A 114 -9.29 2.05 5.59
C ILE A 114 -8.15 2.86 6.18
N VAL A 115 -6.94 2.31 6.11
CA VAL A 115 -5.70 3.04 6.42
C VAL A 115 -5.02 3.42 5.11
N PHE A 116 -4.97 4.72 4.81
CA PHE A 116 -4.31 5.27 3.63
C PHE A 116 -2.93 5.83 3.98
N PRO A 117 -1.87 5.57 3.19
CA PRO A 117 -0.71 6.45 3.18
C PRO A 117 -1.13 7.81 2.60
N THR A 118 -0.70 8.89 3.25
CA THR A 118 -0.98 10.24 2.75
C THR A 118 0.20 10.80 1.98
N GLU A 119 -0.03 11.84 1.19
CA GLU A 119 1.04 12.62 0.58
C GLU A 119 1.29 13.90 1.40
N THR A 120 1.67 13.76 2.67
CA THR A 120 2.27 14.89 3.40
C THR A 120 3.77 14.90 3.16
N ILE A 121 4.42 16.06 3.33
CA ILE A 121 5.85 16.30 3.03
C ILE A 121 6.80 15.30 3.74
N GLY A 122 6.35 14.57 4.77
CA GLY A 122 7.09 13.48 5.44
C GLY A 122 6.87 12.06 4.87
N ASN A 123 5.87 11.85 4.02
CA ASN A 123 5.60 10.58 3.32
C ASN A 123 6.52 10.31 2.12
N LEU A 124 7.48 11.20 1.89
CA LEU A 124 8.56 10.98 0.95
C LEU A 124 9.54 9.89 1.42
N PHE A 125 9.38 9.31 2.61
CA PHE A 125 10.37 8.37 3.16
C PHE A 125 10.55 7.11 2.29
N PRO A 126 9.49 6.33 1.94
CA PRO A 126 9.66 5.21 1.00
C PRO A 126 10.08 5.68 -0.39
N SER A 127 9.62 6.85 -0.86
CA SER A 127 9.96 7.34 -2.20
C SER A 127 11.41 7.77 -2.32
N ILE A 128 11.94 8.50 -1.33
CA ILE A 128 13.34 8.92 -1.27
C ILE A 128 14.24 7.69 -1.18
N ILE A 129 13.95 6.76 -0.26
CA ILE A 129 14.73 5.52 -0.12
C ILE A 129 14.80 4.79 -1.44
N LEU A 130 13.64 4.46 -2.00
CA LEU A 130 13.58 3.61 -3.18
C LEU A 130 14.21 4.32 -4.38
N GLN A 131 13.98 5.64 -4.54
CA GLN A 131 14.60 6.43 -5.60
C GLN A 131 16.13 6.44 -5.45
N THR A 132 16.63 6.70 -4.25
CA THR A 132 18.07 6.74 -3.94
C THR A 132 18.71 5.38 -4.20
N VAL A 133 18.07 4.30 -3.75
CA VAL A 133 18.50 2.93 -4.02
C VAL A 133 18.59 2.69 -5.53
N ASN A 134 17.56 3.05 -6.30
CA ASN A 134 17.54 2.84 -7.75
C ASN A 134 18.61 3.66 -8.49
N GLU A 135 18.85 4.90 -8.07
CA GLU A 135 19.93 5.74 -8.57
C GLU A 135 21.30 5.15 -8.26
N ASN A 136 21.52 4.69 -7.03
CA ASN A 136 22.77 4.06 -6.61
C ASN A 136 23.01 2.74 -7.35
N MET A 137 21.97 1.93 -7.57
CA MET A 137 22.08 0.69 -8.35
C MET A 137 22.48 0.96 -9.80
N HIS A 138 21.98 2.02 -10.41
CA HIS A 138 22.44 2.43 -11.72
C HIS A 138 23.88 2.95 -11.69
N ALA A 139 24.24 3.81 -10.73
CA ALA A 139 25.59 4.36 -10.60
C ALA A 139 26.65 3.27 -10.39
N LYS A 140 26.30 2.17 -9.69
CA LYS A 140 27.14 0.97 -9.52
C LYS A 140 27.21 0.07 -10.76
N GLY A 141 26.40 0.32 -11.78
CA GLY A 141 26.29 -0.54 -12.96
C GLY A 141 25.53 -1.85 -12.73
N VAL A 142 24.82 -1.99 -11.60
CA VAL A 142 24.01 -3.19 -11.28
C VAL A 142 22.80 -3.29 -12.22
N ILE A 143 22.24 -2.13 -12.59
CA ILE A 143 21.19 -1.99 -13.60
C ILE A 143 21.58 -0.96 -14.66
N ASN A 144 21.06 -1.16 -15.87
CA ASN A 144 21.24 -0.21 -16.96
C ASN A 144 20.19 0.93 -16.93
N GLU A 145 20.37 1.92 -17.81
CA GLU A 145 19.48 3.08 -17.91
C GLU A 145 18.03 2.75 -18.29
N GLU A 146 17.81 1.75 -19.14
CA GLU A 146 16.46 1.28 -19.46
C GLU A 146 15.78 0.60 -18.26
N GLU A 147 16.53 -0.23 -17.53
CA GLU A 147 16.05 -0.89 -16.32
C GLU A 147 15.70 0.15 -15.25
N LYS A 148 16.59 1.12 -15.00
CA LYS A 148 16.38 2.22 -14.06
C LYS A 148 15.05 2.95 -14.32
N ARG A 149 14.80 3.31 -15.59
CA ARG A 149 13.59 4.03 -16.02
C ARG A 149 12.31 3.21 -15.89
N ASN A 150 12.41 1.88 -15.89
CA ASN A 150 11.27 0.98 -15.82
C ASN A 150 11.01 0.44 -14.40
N VAL A 151 11.85 0.77 -13.41
CA VAL A 151 11.55 0.53 -11.99
C VAL A 151 10.51 1.54 -11.53
N THR A 152 9.24 1.17 -11.66
CA THR A 152 8.09 1.99 -11.24
C THR A 152 7.19 1.21 -10.29
N ILE A 153 6.85 1.81 -9.15
CA ILE A 153 5.91 1.23 -8.18
C ILE A 153 4.50 1.73 -8.51
N PRO A 154 3.51 0.83 -8.70
CA PRO A 154 2.14 1.20 -9.04
C PRO A 154 1.37 1.68 -7.80
N VAL A 155 1.88 2.72 -7.14
CA VAL A 155 1.28 3.31 -5.93
C VAL A 155 0.98 4.78 -6.19
N TYR A 156 -0.19 5.20 -5.74
CA TYR A 156 -0.58 6.61 -5.73
C TYR A 156 -0.96 7.02 -4.31
N ALA A 157 -0.09 7.81 -3.67
CA ALA A 157 -0.38 8.46 -2.41
C ALA A 157 -1.31 9.65 -2.67
N ARG A 158 -2.44 9.70 -1.96
CA ARG A 158 -3.42 10.78 -2.11
C ARG A 158 -3.18 11.82 -1.03
N ASN A 159 -3.35 13.08 -1.39
CA ASN A 159 -3.47 14.13 -0.38
C ASN A 159 -4.91 14.18 0.19
N ASP A 160 -5.07 14.98 1.24
CA ASP A 160 -6.33 15.15 1.97
C ASP A 160 -7.48 15.60 1.07
N GLU A 161 -7.19 16.49 0.13
CA GLU A 161 -8.19 17.08 -0.76
C GLU A 161 -8.68 16.07 -1.80
N GLU A 162 -7.77 15.28 -2.38
CA GLU A 162 -8.12 14.18 -3.29
C GLU A 162 -8.94 13.10 -2.59
N LEU A 163 -8.58 12.76 -1.35
CA LEU A 163 -9.32 11.78 -0.55
C LEU A 163 -10.73 12.32 -0.21
N ARG A 164 -10.82 13.58 0.23
CA ARG A 164 -12.11 14.24 0.51
C ARG A 164 -13.02 14.22 -0.70
N ARG A 165 -12.51 14.61 -1.87
CA ARG A 165 -13.25 14.58 -3.14
C ARG A 165 -13.78 13.19 -3.47
N THR A 166 -12.97 12.15 -3.27
CA THR A 166 -13.41 10.75 -3.49
C THR A 166 -14.55 10.38 -2.53
N LEU A 167 -14.42 10.72 -1.25
CA LEU A 167 -15.44 10.41 -0.23
C LEU A 167 -16.75 11.16 -0.47
N GLU A 168 -16.70 12.40 -0.97
CA GLU A 168 -17.89 13.16 -1.37
C GLU A 168 -18.60 12.52 -2.56
N GLU A 169 -17.86 12.03 -3.55
CA GLU A 169 -18.44 11.37 -4.73
C GLU A 169 -19.18 10.07 -4.37
N VAL A 170 -18.71 9.34 -3.35
CA VAL A 170 -19.40 8.15 -2.82
C VAL A 170 -20.27 8.45 -1.59
N GLY A 171 -20.57 9.73 -1.32
CA GLY A 171 -21.29 10.15 -0.12
C GLY A 171 -22.76 9.68 -0.07
N ASN A 172 -23.32 9.27 -1.20
CA ASN A 172 -24.63 8.59 -1.25
C ASN A 172 -24.55 7.11 -0.84
N LEU A 173 -23.37 6.49 -0.87
CA LEU A 173 -23.14 5.09 -0.49
C LEU A 173 -22.70 4.97 0.97
N TYR A 174 -21.98 5.97 1.48
CA TYR A 174 -21.31 5.89 2.77
C TYR A 174 -21.51 7.13 3.62
N ARG A 175 -21.67 6.88 4.93
CA ARG A 175 -21.47 7.89 5.97
C ARG A 175 -20.04 7.78 6.48
N VAL A 176 -19.31 8.89 6.49
CA VAL A 176 -18.01 8.96 7.17
C VAL A 176 -18.26 9.03 8.68
N ILE A 177 -17.92 7.97 9.40
CA ILE A 177 -18.05 7.89 10.86
C ILE A 177 -16.86 8.54 11.55
N GLU A 178 -15.67 8.33 10.98
CA GLU A 178 -14.43 8.81 11.56
C GLU A 178 -13.41 9.09 10.45
N TRP A 179 -12.68 10.17 10.60
CA TRP A 179 -11.48 10.46 9.84
C TRP A 179 -10.41 10.94 10.82
N LYS A 180 -9.53 10.03 11.20
CA LYS A 180 -8.35 10.33 12.01
C LYS A 180 -7.15 10.55 11.10
N LYS A 181 -6.53 11.70 11.26
CA LYS A 181 -5.23 11.99 10.63
C LYS A 181 -4.14 11.61 11.62
N ALA A 182 -3.07 10.99 11.14
CA ALA A 182 -1.87 10.82 11.95
C ALA A 182 -1.42 12.19 12.46
N ASP A 183 -1.32 12.31 13.77
CA ASP A 183 -0.80 13.46 14.49
C ASP A 183 0.61 13.15 15.02
N ASP A 184 1.22 14.12 15.70
CA ASP A 184 2.56 13.97 16.27
C ASP A 184 2.63 12.85 17.33
N GLU A 185 1.52 12.54 18.01
CA GLU A 185 1.44 11.47 19.03
C GLU A 185 1.45 10.07 18.40
N SER A 186 0.98 9.94 17.16
CA SER A 186 1.02 8.70 16.38
C SER A 186 2.39 8.41 15.73
N ARG A 187 3.39 9.27 15.93
CA ARG A 187 4.72 9.09 15.33
C ARG A 187 5.50 7.98 16.03
N PRO A 188 6.28 7.19 15.26
CA PRO A 188 7.24 6.28 15.83
C PRO A 188 8.18 7.00 16.79
N THR A 189 8.37 6.41 17.97
CA THR A 189 9.37 6.84 18.96
C THR A 189 10.66 6.03 18.78
N GLU A 190 11.73 6.45 19.45
CA GLU A 190 13.01 5.72 19.43
C GLU A 190 12.83 4.26 19.91
N GLU A 191 11.86 4.01 20.79
CA GLU A 191 11.53 2.66 21.30
C GLU A 191 11.02 1.72 20.20
N ASN A 192 10.34 2.25 19.16
CA ASN A 192 9.81 1.45 18.05
C ASN A 192 10.66 1.58 16.77
N ARG A 193 11.83 2.23 16.85
CA ARG A 193 12.69 2.50 15.69
C ARG A 193 13.08 1.23 14.94
N GLU A 194 13.58 0.23 15.66
CA GLU A 194 14.08 -1.01 15.05
C GLU A 194 12.97 -1.79 14.34
N GLU A 195 11.81 -1.94 15.01
CA GLU A 195 10.64 -2.63 14.45
C GLU A 195 10.12 -1.94 13.18
N LEU A 196 10.06 -0.60 13.21
CA LEU A 196 9.66 0.18 12.05
C LEU A 196 10.65 0.01 10.90
N TYR A 197 11.95 0.10 11.17
CA TYR A 197 12.98 -0.01 10.13
C TYR A 197 12.96 -1.38 9.48
N GLU A 198 12.80 -2.45 10.26
CA GLU A 198 12.67 -3.80 9.73
C GLU A 198 11.40 -3.93 8.88
N SER A 199 10.27 -3.37 9.33
CA SER A 199 9.02 -3.36 8.56
C SER A 199 9.16 -2.62 7.23
N LEU A 200 9.82 -1.46 7.23
CA LEU A 200 10.08 -0.67 6.02
C LEU A 200 11.05 -1.37 5.08
N LYS A 201 12.08 -2.04 5.61
CA LYS A 201 13.01 -2.86 4.83
C LYS A 201 12.29 -4.00 4.12
N VAL A 202 11.46 -4.76 4.84
CA VAL A 202 10.68 -5.87 4.27
C VAL A 202 9.76 -5.36 3.16
N LEU A 203 9.07 -4.23 3.39
CA LEU A 203 8.19 -3.63 2.39
C LEU A 203 8.95 -3.17 1.13
N ALA A 204 10.07 -2.45 1.33
CA ALA A 204 10.92 -1.95 0.25
C ALA A 204 11.47 -3.10 -0.62
N VAL A 205 12.03 -4.12 0.01
CA VAL A 205 12.59 -5.30 -0.67
C VAL A 205 11.51 -6.05 -1.42
N SER A 206 10.33 -6.27 -0.82
CA SER A 206 9.21 -6.96 -1.46
C SER A 206 8.76 -6.26 -2.74
N HIS A 207 8.57 -4.93 -2.68
CA HIS A 207 8.19 -4.12 -3.84
C HIS A 207 9.25 -4.16 -4.95
N LEU A 208 10.52 -3.95 -4.58
CA LEU A 208 11.63 -3.96 -5.53
C LEU A 208 11.77 -5.33 -6.19
N GLU A 209 11.73 -6.41 -5.43
CA GLU A 209 11.83 -7.77 -5.98
C GLU A 209 10.72 -8.05 -7.00
N ALA A 210 9.47 -7.70 -6.67
CA ALA A 210 8.34 -7.88 -7.57
C ALA A 210 8.48 -7.10 -8.90
N ILE A 211 9.11 -5.93 -8.86
CA ILE A 211 9.34 -5.07 -10.03
C ILE A 211 10.56 -5.55 -10.82
N LEU A 212 11.67 -5.85 -10.15
CA LEU A 212 12.91 -6.31 -10.76
C LEU A 212 12.67 -7.59 -11.57
N LYS A 213 11.84 -8.52 -11.07
CA LYS A 213 11.42 -9.71 -11.82
C LYS A 213 10.75 -9.41 -13.16
N LYS A 214 10.14 -8.22 -13.32
CA LYS A 214 9.48 -7.79 -14.57
C LYS A 214 10.44 -7.03 -15.48
N VAL A 215 11.30 -6.21 -14.90
CA VAL A 215 12.17 -5.26 -15.61
C VAL A 215 13.48 -5.90 -16.05
N VAL A 216 14.13 -6.65 -15.16
CA VAL A 216 15.43 -7.29 -15.41
C VAL A 216 15.22 -8.60 -16.17
N LYS A 217 15.78 -8.69 -17.37
CA LYS A 217 15.63 -9.88 -18.24
C LYS A 217 16.69 -10.96 -18.04
N ARG A 218 17.80 -10.60 -17.37
CA ARG A 218 18.85 -11.54 -16.95
C ARG A 218 18.50 -12.21 -15.61
N GLU A 219 19.37 -13.09 -15.13
CA GLU A 219 19.24 -13.69 -13.80
C GLU A 219 19.08 -12.60 -12.73
N VAL A 220 17.90 -12.55 -12.12
CA VAL A 220 17.47 -11.44 -11.25
C VAL A 220 17.95 -11.61 -9.80
N GLY A 221 18.30 -12.83 -9.38
CA GLY A 221 18.73 -13.14 -8.02
C GLY A 221 19.89 -12.25 -7.54
N PRO A 222 21.03 -12.19 -8.25
CA PRO A 222 22.15 -11.32 -7.88
C PRO A 222 21.77 -9.84 -7.82
N VAL A 223 20.89 -9.38 -8.71
CA VAL A 223 20.40 -7.99 -8.70
C VAL A 223 19.58 -7.71 -7.45
N VAL A 224 18.66 -8.60 -7.09
CA VAL A 224 17.83 -8.46 -5.88
C VAL A 224 18.69 -8.42 -4.61
N GLU A 225 19.73 -9.24 -4.53
CA GLU A 225 20.65 -9.23 -3.38
C GLU A 225 21.41 -7.91 -3.24
N GLU A 226 21.83 -7.29 -4.35
CA GLU A 226 22.46 -5.96 -4.31
C GLU A 226 21.46 -4.86 -3.92
N TYR A 227 20.22 -4.93 -4.38
CA TYR A 227 19.15 -4.02 -3.95
C TYR A 227 18.87 -4.15 -2.45
N LYS A 228 18.83 -5.38 -1.91
CA LYS A 228 18.62 -5.62 -0.46
C LYS A 228 19.70 -4.93 0.39
N LYS A 229 20.98 -5.10 0.02
CA LYS A 229 22.10 -4.46 0.70
C LYS A 229 22.00 -2.93 0.64
N GLU A 230 21.60 -2.39 -0.51
CA GLU A 230 21.48 -0.94 -0.65
C GLU A 230 20.30 -0.37 0.13
N VAL A 231 19.16 -1.07 0.17
CA VAL A 231 18.01 -0.67 1.00
C VAL A 231 18.43 -0.58 2.46
N GLU A 232 19.15 -1.59 2.98
CA GLU A 232 19.64 -1.59 4.35
C GLU A 232 20.60 -0.43 4.64
N LYS A 233 21.55 -0.20 3.72
CA LYS A 233 22.48 0.92 3.81
C LYS A 233 21.75 2.28 3.85
N VAL A 234 20.88 2.53 2.86
CA VAL A 234 20.17 3.81 2.72
C VAL A 234 19.25 4.04 3.91
N LEU A 235 18.53 3.01 4.40
CA LEU A 235 17.72 3.10 5.61
C LEU A 235 18.56 3.54 6.82
N GLY A 236 19.75 2.95 6.99
CA GLY A 236 20.65 3.27 8.10
C GLY A 236 21.18 4.71 8.10
N GLU A 237 21.22 5.37 6.93
CA GLU A 237 21.73 6.74 6.77
C GLU A 237 20.66 7.81 6.98
N ILE A 238 19.37 7.47 6.93
CA ILE A 238 18.29 8.47 6.98
C ILE A 238 17.94 8.82 8.44
N PRO A 239 17.80 10.13 8.76
CA PRO A 239 17.41 10.58 10.09
C PRO A 239 16.05 10.02 10.55
N PHE A 240 15.98 9.66 11.83
CA PHE A 240 14.77 9.20 12.54
C PHE A 240 13.77 10.34 12.83
N THR A 241 13.60 11.28 11.90
CA THR A 241 12.71 12.45 12.06
C THR A 241 11.68 12.56 10.94
N SER A 242 11.74 11.67 9.95
CA SER A 242 10.85 11.67 8.78
C SER A 242 10.16 10.32 8.69
N PHE A 243 8.85 10.28 8.91
CA PHE A 243 8.06 9.04 8.85
C PHE A 243 6.83 9.21 7.97
N PRO A 244 6.38 8.12 7.33
CA PRO A 244 5.11 8.13 6.67
C PRO A 244 3.99 8.42 7.67
N THR A 245 3.03 9.23 7.25
CA THR A 245 1.81 9.52 8.00
C THR A 245 0.64 8.87 7.29
N PHE A 246 -0.32 8.39 8.10
CA PHE A 246 -1.44 7.61 7.61
C PHE A 246 -2.75 8.22 8.06
N HIS A 247 -3.78 8.04 7.24
CA HIS A 247 -5.16 8.38 7.61
C HIS A 247 -5.95 7.12 7.88
N LEU A 248 -6.65 7.08 9.01
CA LEU A 248 -7.71 6.12 9.25
C LEU A 248 -9.05 6.76 8.87
N VAL A 249 -9.75 6.13 7.94
CA VAL A 249 -11.12 6.48 7.57
C VAL A 249 -12.04 5.31 7.89
N VAL A 250 -13.12 5.59 8.64
CA VAL A 250 -14.17 4.62 8.94
C VAL A 250 -15.44 5.03 8.21
N LEU A 251 -15.90 4.15 7.32
CA LEU A 251 -17.10 4.34 6.52
C LEU A 251 -18.19 3.38 7.00
N GLU A 252 -19.42 3.84 7.08
CA GLU A 252 -20.61 3.01 7.35
C GLU A 252 -21.53 3.04 6.13
N LYS A 253 -21.98 1.85 5.69
CA LYS A 253 -22.88 1.72 4.54
C LYS A 253 -24.22 2.40 4.83
N ILE A 254 -24.67 3.26 3.92
CA ILE A 254 -26.00 3.87 3.96
C ILE A 254 -27.03 2.85 3.45
N LEU A 255 -28.16 2.76 4.13
CA LEU A 255 -29.33 2.04 3.66
C LEU A 255 -29.98 2.85 2.54
N ASN A 256 -29.92 2.34 1.32
CA ASN A 256 -30.78 2.81 0.22
C ASN A 256 -32.15 2.15 0.31
#